data_AF-A0A161MCX6-F1
#
_entry.id   AF-A0A161MCX6-F1
#
_cell.length_a   1.000
_cell.length_b   1.000
_cell.length_c   1.000
_cell.angle_alpha   90.00
_cell.angle_beta   90.00
_cell.angle_gamma   90.00
#
_symmetry.space_group_name_H-M   'P 1'
#
loop_
_entity.id
_entity.type
_entity.pdbx_description
1 polymer ?
#
loop_
_entity_poly.entity_id
_entity_poly.type
_entity_poly.pdbx_seq_one_letter_code
_entity_poly.pdbx_strand_id
1 'polypeptide(L)'
;TMIERTKLEVEQRYNISNGYKYDSVVVYGDTDSVMVKFGVETIEEAMELGREAAEFVTSKFIPPIKLEFEKVYFPYLLINKKRYAGLYFTRPDTYDKMDCKGLETVRRDNCPLVANMMNTCLQKLLIDGDPDGAVKYAKQQISDLLCNRLDISQLVITKELTKTEYAAKQAHVELANKMKK
;
A
#
# COMPACT_ATOMS: atom_id res chain seq x y z
N THR A 1 -16.40 -18.08 2.48
CA THR A 1 -15.74 -17.49 3.69
C THR A 1 -16.46 -16.21 4.10
N MET A 2 -16.25 -15.67 5.32
CA MET A 2 -16.92 -14.41 5.73
C MET A 2 -16.60 -13.25 4.78
N ILE A 3 -15.36 -13.17 4.29
CA ILE A 3 -14.92 -12.16 3.33
C ILE A 3 -15.61 -12.30 1.96
N GLU A 4 -15.81 -13.52 1.46
CA GLU A 4 -16.58 -13.76 0.22
C GLU A 4 -18.04 -13.34 0.37
N ARG A 5 -18.64 -13.61 1.54
CA ARG A 5 -20.00 -13.17 1.83
C ARG A 5 -20.08 -11.65 1.86
N THR A 6 -19.15 -10.97 2.54
CA THR A 6 -19.06 -9.50 2.54
C THR A 6 -18.94 -8.96 1.12
N LYS A 7 -18.08 -9.56 0.28
CA LYS A 7 -17.94 -9.16 -1.13
C LYS A 7 -19.28 -9.23 -1.87
N LEU A 8 -19.97 -10.37 -1.78
CA LEU A 8 -21.23 -10.58 -2.48
C LEU A 8 -22.31 -9.59 -2.02
N GLU A 9 -22.45 -9.37 -0.72
CA GLU A 9 -23.46 -8.44 -0.17
C GLU A 9 -23.22 -6.99 -0.64
N VAL A 10 -21.96 -6.56 -0.73
CA VAL A 10 -21.61 -5.22 -1.22
C VAL A 10 -21.92 -5.09 -2.71
N GLU A 11 -21.45 -6.01 -3.55
CA GLU A 11 -21.66 -5.94 -5.01
C GLU A 11 -23.15 -6.09 -5.39
N GLN A 12 -23.93 -6.87 -4.62
CA GLN A 12 -25.37 -7.04 -4.84
C GLN A 12 -26.20 -5.85 -4.35
N ARG A 13 -25.75 -5.12 -3.33
CA ARG A 13 -26.50 -3.97 -2.79
C ARG A 13 -26.20 -2.69 -3.57
N TYR A 14 -24.93 -2.38 -3.77
CA TYR A 14 -24.47 -1.12 -4.35
C TYR A 14 -24.26 -1.26 -5.86
N ASN A 15 -25.38 -1.26 -6.59
CA ASN A 15 -25.41 -1.35 -8.06
C ASN A 15 -26.51 -0.48 -8.66
N ILE A 16 -26.43 -0.28 -9.97
CA ILE A 16 -27.34 0.58 -10.73
C ILE A 16 -28.79 0.06 -10.66
N SER A 17 -29.00 -1.27 -10.66
CA SER A 17 -30.34 -1.84 -10.55
C SER A 17 -31.06 -1.51 -9.23
N ASN A 18 -30.31 -1.23 -8.17
CA ASN A 18 -30.84 -0.82 -6.88
C ASN A 18 -30.92 0.71 -6.71
N GLY A 19 -30.69 1.48 -7.78
CA GLY A 19 -30.81 2.94 -7.79
C GLY A 19 -29.53 3.71 -7.42
N TYR A 20 -28.38 3.03 -7.33
CA TYR A 20 -27.09 3.72 -7.11
C TYR A 20 -26.52 4.27 -8.44
N LYS A 21 -25.65 5.28 -8.35
CA LYS A 21 -25.05 5.93 -9.54
C LYS A 21 -24.17 4.99 -10.37
N TYR A 22 -23.50 4.03 -9.71
CA TYR A 22 -22.53 3.13 -10.33
C TYR A 22 -22.60 1.74 -9.71
N ASP A 23 -22.06 0.75 -10.43
CA ASP A 23 -21.83 -0.59 -9.91
C ASP A 23 -20.55 -0.63 -9.07
N SER A 24 -20.70 -1.00 -7.80
CA SER A 24 -19.55 -1.20 -6.91
C SER A 24 -18.80 -2.48 -7.26
N VAL A 25 -17.47 -2.45 -7.12
CA VAL A 25 -16.61 -3.61 -7.36
C VAL A 25 -15.62 -3.75 -6.21
N VAL A 26 -15.48 -4.96 -5.67
CA VAL A 26 -14.43 -5.24 -4.69
C VAL A 26 -13.10 -5.50 -5.42
N VAL A 27 -12.18 -4.55 -5.31
CA VAL A 27 -10.90 -4.55 -6.04
C VAL A 27 -9.81 -5.35 -5.32
N TYR A 28 -9.89 -5.47 -4.01
CA TYR A 28 -8.93 -6.19 -3.19
C TYR A 28 -9.55 -6.65 -1.88
N GLY A 29 -9.00 -7.70 -1.28
CA GLY A 29 -9.32 -8.12 0.08
C GLY A 29 -8.15 -8.88 0.70
N ASP A 30 -7.91 -8.65 1.99
CA ASP A 30 -6.88 -9.33 2.76
C ASP A 30 -7.46 -9.76 4.10
N THR A 31 -7.72 -11.06 4.24
CA THR A 31 -8.17 -11.76 5.46
C THR A 31 -9.44 -11.22 6.12
N ASP A 32 -9.38 -10.03 6.68
CA ASP A 32 -10.39 -9.32 7.45
C ASP A 32 -10.83 -7.98 6.83
N SER A 33 -10.20 -7.56 5.72
CA SER A 33 -10.48 -6.29 5.05
C SER A 33 -10.91 -6.47 3.60
N VAL A 34 -11.82 -5.60 3.13
CA VAL A 34 -12.23 -5.49 1.73
C VAL A 34 -12.06 -4.05 1.25
N MET A 35 -11.57 -3.89 0.02
CA MET A 35 -11.44 -2.59 -0.64
C MET A 35 -12.45 -2.51 -1.76
N VAL A 36 -13.38 -1.56 -1.63
CA VAL A 36 -14.52 -1.40 -2.54
C VAL A 36 -14.32 -0.15 -3.37
N LYS A 37 -14.45 -0.28 -4.69
CA LYS A 37 -14.54 0.85 -5.62
C LYS A 37 -16.02 1.13 -5.88
N PHE A 38 -16.55 2.19 -5.27
CA PHE A 38 -17.95 2.62 -5.44
C PHE A 38 -18.21 3.39 -6.75
N GLY A 39 -17.17 3.90 -7.42
CA GLY A 39 -17.28 4.61 -8.69
C GLY A 39 -17.61 6.11 -8.58
N VAL A 40 -17.90 6.61 -7.38
CA VAL A 40 -18.12 8.04 -7.12
C VAL A 40 -16.84 8.87 -7.29
N GLU A 41 -17.01 10.16 -7.61
CA GLU A 41 -15.91 11.08 -7.91
C GLU A 41 -15.38 11.78 -6.66
N THR A 42 -16.21 11.94 -5.62
CA THR A 42 -15.84 12.68 -4.40
C THR A 42 -15.47 11.74 -3.25
N ILE A 43 -14.48 12.15 -2.45
CA ILE A 43 -14.04 11.42 -1.26
C ILE A 43 -15.16 11.37 -0.22
N GLU A 44 -15.92 12.46 -0.09
CA GLU A 44 -17.04 12.57 0.85
C GLU A 44 -18.14 11.54 0.56
N GLU A 45 -18.64 11.47 -0.68
CA GLU A 45 -19.62 10.45 -1.08
C GLU A 45 -19.06 9.04 -0.88
N ALA A 46 -17.78 8.81 -1.17
CA ALA A 46 -17.15 7.50 -0.96
C ALA A 46 -17.09 7.12 0.52
N MET A 47 -16.85 8.08 1.42
CA MET A 47 -16.85 7.86 2.87
C MET A 47 -18.26 7.58 3.39
N GLU A 48 -19.27 8.30 2.93
CA GLU A 48 -20.67 8.07 3.30
C GLU A 48 -21.13 6.67 2.90
N LEU A 49 -20.91 6.29 1.63
CA LEU A 49 -21.22 4.94 1.14
C LEU A 49 -20.43 3.86 1.88
N GLY A 50 -19.17 4.14 2.23
CA GLY A 50 -18.34 3.23 3.02
C GLY A 50 -18.92 2.96 4.42
N ARG A 51 -19.40 4.00 5.11
CA ARG A 51 -20.04 3.87 6.43
C ARG A 51 -21.37 3.12 6.33
N GLU A 52 -22.21 3.48 5.35
CA GLU A 52 -23.47 2.79 5.08
C GLU A 52 -23.23 1.30 4.80
N ALA A 53 -22.24 0.98 3.95
CA ALA A 53 -21.91 -0.40 3.62
C ALA A 53 -21.41 -1.19 4.82
N ALA A 54 -20.61 -0.59 5.70
CA ALA A 54 -20.13 -1.23 6.91
C ALA A 54 -21.28 -1.59 7.87
N GLU A 55 -22.23 -0.69 8.07
CA GLU A 55 -23.43 -0.92 8.90
C GLU A 55 -24.35 -1.97 8.27
N PHE A 56 -24.60 -1.87 6.96
CA PHE A 56 -25.41 -2.83 6.22
C PHE A 56 -24.83 -4.24 6.32
N VAL A 57 -23.54 -4.41 6.05
CA VAL A 57 -22.88 -5.71 6.12
C VAL A 57 -22.86 -6.24 7.55
N THR A 58 -22.62 -5.39 8.55
CA THR A 58 -22.69 -5.76 9.97
C THR A 58 -24.04 -6.38 10.32
N SER A 59 -25.16 -5.82 9.83
CA SER A 59 -26.50 -6.34 10.08
C SER A 59 -26.74 -7.78 9.55
N LYS A 60 -25.91 -8.26 8.62
CA LYS A 60 -26.00 -9.60 8.04
C LYS A 60 -25.28 -10.68 8.85
N PHE A 61 -24.46 -10.27 9.82
CA PHE A 61 -23.68 -11.15 10.68
C PHE A 61 -24.27 -11.21 12.09
N ILE A 62 -23.96 -12.29 12.81
CA ILE A 62 -24.37 -12.45 14.20
C ILE A 62 -23.48 -11.61 15.12
N PRO A 63 -24.03 -10.94 16.14
CA PRO A 63 -23.22 -10.29 17.18
C PRO A 63 -22.26 -11.30 17.82
N PRO A 64 -21.01 -10.91 18.17
CA PRO A 64 -20.44 -9.57 18.22
C PRO A 64 -19.66 -9.15 16.95
N ILE A 65 -19.88 -9.81 15.81
CA ILE A 65 -19.16 -9.49 14.56
C ILE A 65 -19.60 -8.12 14.07
N LYS A 66 -18.64 -7.21 13.89
CA LYS A 66 -18.88 -5.85 13.40
C LYS A 66 -17.86 -5.50 12.31
N LEU A 67 -18.35 -4.93 11.22
CA LEU A 67 -17.53 -4.32 10.18
C LEU A 67 -17.55 -2.80 10.40
N GLU A 68 -16.39 -2.17 10.31
CA GLU A 68 -16.27 -0.73 10.47
C GLU A 68 -15.62 -0.13 9.22
N PHE A 69 -16.12 1.02 8.81
CA PHE A 69 -15.46 1.83 7.80
C PHE A 69 -14.21 2.45 8.42
N GLU A 70 -13.06 2.24 7.79
CA GLU A 70 -11.77 2.73 8.30
C GLU A 70 -11.27 3.97 7.56
N LYS A 71 -11.31 3.96 6.22
CA LYS A 71 -10.62 4.95 5.38
C LYS A 71 -11.00 4.89 3.90
N VAL A 72 -10.71 5.96 3.18
CA VAL A 72 -10.69 6.01 1.70
C VAL A 72 -9.24 6.16 1.20
N TYR A 73 -8.92 5.51 0.08
CA TYR A 73 -7.69 5.75 -0.67
C TYR A 73 -7.97 6.55 -1.94
N PHE A 74 -7.29 7.68 -2.12
CA PHE A 74 -7.40 8.47 -3.36
C PHE A 74 -6.17 9.38 -3.61
N PRO A 75 -5.30 9.08 -4.59
CA PRO A 75 -5.31 7.92 -5.49
C PRO A 75 -4.90 6.61 -4.79
N TYR A 76 -5.19 5.48 -5.45
CA TYR A 76 -4.87 4.13 -4.98
C TYR A 76 -4.05 3.36 -6.03
N LEU A 77 -2.92 2.78 -5.60
CA LEU A 77 -1.99 1.99 -6.41
C LEU A 77 -1.86 0.58 -5.84
N LEU A 78 -2.49 -0.39 -6.51
CA LEU A 78 -2.38 -1.80 -6.17
C LEU A 78 -1.38 -2.48 -7.13
N ILE A 79 -0.26 -2.97 -6.59
CA ILE A 79 0.77 -3.65 -7.38
C ILE A 79 0.55 -5.17 -7.32
N ASN A 80 0.38 -5.70 -6.11
CA ASN A 80 0.23 -7.13 -5.86
C ASN A 80 -0.44 -7.38 -4.51
N LYS A 81 -0.75 -8.65 -4.21
CA LYS A 81 -1.18 -9.04 -2.86
C LYS A 81 -0.17 -8.56 -1.82
N LYS A 82 -0.68 -7.90 -0.77
CA LYS A 82 0.11 -7.26 0.31
C LYS A 82 1.13 -6.21 -0.17
N ARG A 83 0.97 -5.68 -1.39
CA ARG A 83 1.86 -4.68 -2.00
C ARG A 83 1.03 -3.58 -2.66
N TYR A 84 0.78 -2.50 -1.93
CA TYR A 84 -0.02 -1.36 -2.42
C TYR A 84 0.39 -0.05 -1.74
N ALA A 85 0.06 1.06 -2.38
CA ALA A 85 0.20 2.40 -1.82
C ALA A 85 -1.03 3.25 -2.15
N GLY A 86 -1.25 4.30 -1.37
CA GLY A 86 -2.30 5.28 -1.65
C GLY A 86 -2.29 6.41 -0.66
N LEU A 87 -2.93 7.52 -1.02
CA LEU A 87 -3.16 8.60 -0.07
C LEU A 87 -4.32 8.22 0.85
N TYR A 88 -4.07 8.30 2.14
CA TYR A 88 -4.93 7.82 3.21
C TYR A 88 -5.83 8.97 3.68
N PHE A 89 -7.15 8.80 3.62
CA PHE A 89 -8.12 9.78 4.09
C PHE A 89 -9.03 9.20 5.18
N THR A 90 -9.05 9.84 6.35
CA THR A 90 -10.08 9.65 7.39
C THR A 90 -11.15 10.73 7.38
N ARG A 91 -10.82 11.90 6.81
CA ARG A 91 -11.72 13.03 6.60
C ARG A 91 -11.70 13.45 5.12
N PRO A 92 -12.77 14.08 4.59
CA PRO A 92 -12.88 14.37 3.17
C PRO A 92 -12.02 15.55 2.69
N ASP A 93 -11.55 16.39 3.60
CA ASP A 93 -10.88 17.66 3.33
C ASP A 93 -9.39 17.51 2.97
N THR A 94 -8.66 16.66 3.68
CA THR A 94 -7.21 16.48 3.50
C THR A 94 -6.79 15.04 3.70
N TYR A 95 -5.79 14.60 2.95
CA TYR A 95 -5.14 13.33 3.21
C TYR A 95 -4.35 13.41 4.53
N ASP A 96 -4.30 12.31 5.26
CA ASP A 96 -3.55 12.20 6.51
C ASP A 96 -2.08 11.87 6.24
N LYS A 97 -1.84 10.92 5.33
CA LYS A 97 -0.51 10.43 4.96
C LYS A 97 -0.53 9.62 3.66
N MET A 98 0.65 9.37 3.11
CA MET A 98 0.84 8.33 2.09
C MET A 98 1.04 6.97 2.80
N ASP A 99 0.11 6.04 2.63
CA ASP A 99 0.25 4.69 3.17
C ASP A 99 0.96 3.79 2.15
N CYS A 100 1.93 3.01 2.62
CA CYS A 100 2.71 2.07 1.82
C CYS A 100 2.73 0.72 2.54
N LYS A 101 2.11 -0.30 1.93
CA LYS A 101 2.07 -1.66 2.50
C LYS A 101 2.92 -2.59 1.65
N GLY A 102 3.90 -3.22 2.30
CA GLY A 102 4.77 -4.26 1.71
C GLY A 102 5.69 -3.81 0.57
N LEU A 103 5.70 -2.52 0.23
CA LEU A 103 6.64 -1.93 -0.71
C LEU A 103 8.05 -1.82 -0.10
N GLU A 104 9.04 -1.70 -0.96
CA GLU A 104 10.45 -1.60 -0.61
C GLU A 104 10.76 -0.38 0.27
N THR A 105 9.89 0.63 0.27
CA THR A 105 9.98 1.83 1.12
C THR A 105 9.86 1.55 2.62
N VAL A 106 9.12 0.49 3.00
CA VAL A 106 8.92 0.09 4.40
C VAL A 106 9.71 -1.16 4.80
N ARG A 107 10.50 -1.69 3.87
CA ARG A 107 11.32 -2.88 4.06
C ARG A 107 12.73 -2.49 4.51
N ARG A 108 13.21 -3.12 5.58
CA ARG A 108 14.51 -2.82 6.20
C ARG A 108 15.69 -3.60 5.60
N ASP A 109 15.42 -4.56 4.71
CA ASP A 109 16.43 -5.40 4.08
C ASP A 109 17.02 -4.82 2.79
N ASN A 110 16.65 -3.58 2.45
CA ASN A 110 17.12 -2.83 1.28
C ASN A 110 18.04 -1.67 1.71
N CYS A 111 18.81 -1.14 0.76
CA CYS A 111 19.60 0.05 1.02
C CYS A 111 18.73 1.32 1.09
N PRO A 112 19.15 2.36 1.86
CA PRO A 112 18.41 3.62 1.97
C PRO A 112 18.11 4.27 0.61
N LEU A 113 19.01 4.15 -0.37
CA LEU A 113 18.81 4.70 -1.71
C LEU A 113 17.50 4.24 -2.34
N VAL A 114 17.21 2.93 -2.28
CA VAL A 114 16.00 2.35 -2.90
C VAL A 114 14.75 2.87 -2.21
N ALA A 115 14.74 2.88 -0.87
CA ALA A 115 13.60 3.37 -0.10
C ALA A 115 13.34 4.87 -0.37
N ASN A 116 14.39 5.69 -0.37
CA ASN A 116 14.31 7.13 -0.63
C ASN A 116 13.85 7.42 -2.06
N MET A 117 14.41 6.70 -3.03
CA MET A 117 14.04 6.86 -4.43
C MET A 117 12.57 6.50 -4.66
N MET A 118 12.11 5.36 -4.14
CA MET A 118 10.72 4.94 -4.29
C MET A 118 9.74 5.86 -3.56
N ASN A 119 10.07 6.32 -2.34
CA ASN A 119 9.23 7.30 -1.64
C ASN A 119 9.07 8.59 -2.44
N THR A 120 10.17 9.11 -2.99
CA THR A 120 10.14 10.34 -3.80
C THR A 120 9.35 10.14 -5.09
N CYS A 121 9.53 9.01 -5.78
CA CYS A 121 8.73 8.68 -6.96
C CYS A 121 7.24 8.55 -6.64
N LEU A 122 6.88 7.89 -5.53
CA LEU A 122 5.48 7.76 -5.11
C LEU A 122 4.88 9.11 -4.74
N GLN A 123 5.63 9.99 -4.08
CA GLN A 123 5.19 11.35 -3.80
C GLN A 123 4.91 12.12 -5.10
N LYS A 124 5.82 12.06 -6.07
CA LYS A 124 5.64 12.71 -7.37
C LYS A 124 4.42 12.19 -8.14
N LEU A 125 4.16 10.89 -8.05
CA LEU A 125 3.05 10.26 -8.75
C LEU A 125 1.70 10.49 -8.07
N LEU A 126 1.63 10.31 -6.74
CA LEU A 126 0.37 10.27 -6.00
C LEU A 126 -0.04 11.64 -5.45
N ILE A 127 0.92 12.53 -5.15
CA ILE A 127 0.67 13.87 -4.61
C ILE A 127 0.81 14.91 -5.70
N ASP A 128 1.97 14.96 -6.37
CA ASP A 128 2.24 16.03 -7.35
C ASP A 128 1.51 15.80 -8.68
N GLY A 129 1.09 14.56 -8.97
CA GLY A 129 0.47 14.20 -10.25
C GLY A 129 1.43 14.36 -11.44
N ASP A 130 2.74 14.18 -11.21
CA ASP A 130 3.81 14.42 -12.19
C ASP A 130 4.61 13.14 -12.52
N PRO A 131 4.10 12.28 -13.44
CA PRO A 131 4.81 11.09 -13.88
C PRO A 131 6.14 11.39 -14.57
N ASP A 132 6.21 12.48 -15.35
CA ASP A 132 7.43 12.85 -16.07
C ASP A 132 8.53 13.29 -15.11
N GLY A 133 8.18 14.03 -14.06
CA GLY A 133 9.09 14.39 -12.97
C GLY A 133 9.56 13.16 -12.19
N ALA A 134 8.70 12.17 -11.95
CA ALA A 134 9.10 10.91 -11.33
C ALA A 134 10.12 10.15 -12.21
N VAL A 135 9.88 10.07 -13.52
CA VAL A 135 10.81 9.44 -14.48
C VAL A 135 12.14 10.18 -14.55
N LYS A 136 12.10 11.52 -14.61
CA LYS A 136 13.31 12.36 -14.62
C LYS A 136 14.14 12.16 -13.35
N TYR A 137 13.48 12.14 -12.19
CA TYR A 137 14.14 11.90 -10.92
C TYR A 137 14.79 10.51 -10.87
N ALA A 138 14.08 9.46 -11.30
CA ALA A 138 14.64 8.11 -11.34
C ALA A 138 15.87 8.03 -12.26
N LYS A 139 15.82 8.63 -13.45
CA LYS A 139 16.96 8.71 -14.38
C LYS A 139 18.14 9.45 -13.77
N GLN A 140 17.89 10.52 -13.03
CA GLN A 140 18.94 11.27 -12.33
C GLN A 140 19.62 10.40 -11.27
N GLN A 141 18.85 9.70 -10.42
CA GLN A 141 19.41 8.80 -9.41
C GLN A 141 20.25 7.67 -10.03
N ILE A 142 19.82 7.11 -11.16
CA ILE A 142 20.59 6.11 -11.91
C ILE A 142 21.90 6.72 -12.44
N SER A 143 21.84 7.93 -13.01
CA SER A 143 23.04 8.64 -13.48
C SER A 143 24.02 8.93 -12.34
N ASP A 144 23.53 9.36 -11.19
CA ASP A 144 24.38 9.65 -10.02
C ASP A 144 25.06 8.39 -9.48
N LEU A 145 24.36 7.26 -9.50
CA LEU A 145 24.93 5.96 -9.16
C LEU A 145 26.06 5.57 -10.13
N LEU A 146 25.84 5.68 -11.44
CA LEU A 146 26.83 5.30 -12.46
C LEU A 146 28.04 6.24 -12.50
N CYS A 147 27.85 7.50 -12.13
CA CYS A 147 28.92 8.50 -12.05
C CYS A 147 29.63 8.54 -10.69
N ASN A 148 29.38 7.59 -9.78
CA ASN A 148 29.94 7.56 -8.42
C ASN A 148 29.71 8.86 -7.63
N ARG A 149 28.55 9.51 -7.82
CA ARG A 149 28.16 10.75 -7.12
C ARG A 149 27.31 10.50 -5.88
N LEU A 150 27.04 9.24 -5.53
CA LEU A 150 26.24 8.88 -4.36
C LEU A 150 27.13 8.57 -3.15
N ASP A 151 26.66 9.01 -1.98
CA ASP A 151 27.30 8.69 -0.72
C ASP A 151 27.15 7.20 -0.38
N ILE A 152 28.21 6.59 0.13
CA ILE A 152 28.25 5.16 0.45
C ILE A 152 27.22 4.78 1.53
N SER A 153 26.86 5.70 2.44
CA SER A 153 25.82 5.43 3.44
C SER A 153 24.47 5.06 2.81
N GLN A 154 24.18 5.57 1.60
CA GLN A 154 22.95 5.25 0.86
C GLN A 154 22.95 3.82 0.29
N LEU A 155 24.12 3.17 0.23
CA LEU A 155 24.32 1.83 -0.32
C LEU A 155 24.44 0.75 0.76
N VAL A 156 24.41 1.13 2.05
CA VAL A 156 24.51 0.19 3.17
C VAL A 156 23.26 -0.69 3.23
N ILE A 157 23.47 -2.01 3.29
CA ILE A 157 22.40 -3.00 3.48
C ILE A 157 22.60 -3.67 4.83
N THR A 158 21.55 -3.73 5.63
CA THR A 158 21.56 -4.40 6.93
C THR A 158 20.69 -5.65 6.91
N LYS A 159 21.19 -6.74 7.50
CA LYS A 159 20.45 -7.98 7.70
C LYS A 159 20.74 -8.53 9.09
N GLU A 160 19.71 -9.08 9.71
CA GLU A 160 19.80 -9.66 11.04
C GLU A 160 20.51 -11.01 10.99
N LEU A 161 21.49 -11.19 11.86
CA LEU A 161 22.20 -12.45 12.07
C LEU A 161 21.49 -13.26 13.18
N THR A 162 20.64 -14.19 12.77
CA THR A 162 19.72 -14.93 13.67
C THR A 162 20.22 -16.31 14.07
N LYS A 163 21.11 -16.95 13.30
CA LYS A 163 21.60 -18.31 13.56
C LYS A 163 23.12 -18.37 13.51
N THR A 164 23.70 -19.26 14.31
CA THR A 164 25.14 -19.56 14.27
C THR A 164 25.50 -20.39 13.05
N GLU A 165 24.59 -21.28 12.63
CA GLU A 165 24.75 -22.10 11.43
C GLU A 165 23.56 -21.89 10.49
N TYR A 166 23.88 -21.50 9.26
CA TYR A 166 22.91 -21.39 8.18
C TYR A 166 23.13 -22.52 7.19
N ALA A 167 22.04 -23.16 6.76
CA ALA A 167 22.08 -24.22 5.75
C ALA A 167 22.61 -23.73 4.39
N ALA A 168 22.41 -22.44 4.09
CA ALA A 168 22.87 -21.80 2.86
C ALA A 168 23.85 -20.66 3.18
N LYS A 169 24.85 -20.47 2.31
CA LYS A 169 25.80 -19.36 2.43
C LYS A 169 25.09 -18.02 2.20
N GLN A 170 25.20 -17.10 3.15
CA GLN A 170 24.62 -15.76 3.06
C GLN A 170 25.70 -14.69 3.21
N ALA A 171 25.59 -13.61 2.44
CA ALA A 171 26.62 -12.57 2.36
C ALA A 171 26.97 -11.94 3.73
N HIS A 172 25.97 -11.61 4.55
CA HIS A 172 26.19 -11.00 5.87
C HIS A 172 26.80 -11.97 6.89
N VAL A 173 26.52 -13.28 6.75
CA VAL A 173 27.10 -14.33 7.59
C VAL A 173 28.59 -14.49 7.28
N GLU A 174 28.95 -14.56 6.00
CA GLU A 174 30.34 -14.64 5.55
C GLU A 174 31.14 -13.40 5.96
N LEU A 175 30.55 -12.20 5.80
CA LEU A 175 31.14 -10.95 6.26
C LEU A 175 31.39 -10.96 7.78
N ALA A 176 30.39 -11.36 8.57
CA ALA A 176 30.52 -11.43 10.03
C ALA A 176 31.61 -12.43 10.46
N ASN A 177 31.69 -13.59 9.81
CA ASN A 177 32.75 -14.57 10.08
C ASN A 177 34.14 -14.05 9.69
N LYS A 178 34.24 -13.27 8.61
CA LYS A 178 35.49 -12.64 8.19
C LYS A 178 35.94 -11.53 9.14
N MET A 179 35.02 -10.73 9.67
CA MET A 179 35.32 -9.66 10.62
C MET A 179 35.74 -10.16 12.02
N LYS A 180 35.41 -11.41 12.37
CA LYS A 180 35.84 -12.06 13.62
C LYS A 180 37.27 -12.60 13.56
N LYS A 181 37.82 -12.79 12.36
CA LYS A 181 39.21 -13.21 12.15
C LYS A 181 40.13 -12.00 12.26
#